data_AF-A0A0A1VPC3-F1
#
_entry.id   AF-A0A0A1VPC3-F1
#
_cell.length_a   1.000
_cell.length_b   1.000
_cell.length_c   1.000
_cell.angle_alpha   90.00
_cell.angle_beta   90.00
_cell.angle_gamma   90.00
#
_symmetry.space_group_name_H-M   'P 1'
#
loop_
_entity.id
_entity.type
_entity.pdbx_description
1 polymer ?
#
loop_
_entity_poly.entity_id
_entity_poly.type
_entity_poly.pdbx_seq_one_letter_code
_entity_poly.pdbx_strand_id
1 'polypeptide(L)'
;MVQTLLYLQQKSDFSVSSSRSLVKNSGNNRKLTPHIIGRDYRIRSESDPDVRTDRQYRTHWRRGFYRWQPYGPRERPDRKLIWIEPVLVNG
;
A
#
# COMPACT_ATOMS: atom_id res chain seq x y z
N MET A 1 -17.73 14.84 -7.10
CA MET A 1 -16.93 13.61 -6.94
C MET A 1 -17.39 12.62 -8.00
N VAL A 2 -16.53 12.28 -8.96
CA VAL A 2 -16.87 11.38 -10.07
C VAL A 2 -16.31 10.00 -9.73
N GLN A 3 -17.18 9.01 -9.49
CA GLN A 3 -16.81 7.60 -9.40
C GLN A 3 -16.74 7.04 -10.82
N THR A 4 -15.54 6.78 -11.31
CA THR A 4 -15.35 6.08 -12.59
C THR A 4 -15.45 4.58 -12.37
N LEU A 5 -16.57 3.99 -12.78
CA LEU A 5 -16.72 2.53 -12.89
C LEU A 5 -16.07 2.07 -14.20
N LEU A 6 -14.93 1.39 -14.10
CA LEU A 6 -14.27 0.77 -15.25
C LEU A 6 -14.96 -0.56 -15.56
N TYR A 7 -15.73 -0.63 -16.64
CA TYR A 7 -16.33 -1.87 -17.14
C TYR A 7 -15.36 -2.55 -18.12
N LEU A 8 -14.78 -3.67 -17.73
CA LEU A 8 -13.96 -4.53 -18.60
C LEU A 8 -14.90 -5.47 -19.37
N GLN A 9 -15.20 -5.12 -20.62
CA GLN A 9 -15.95 -5.98 -21.54
C GLN A 9 -15.01 -7.07 -22.08
N GLN A 10 -15.18 -8.29 -21.60
CA GLN A 10 -14.36 -9.43 -22.01
C GLN A 10 -14.90 -9.98 -23.35
N LYS A 11 -14.15 -9.79 -24.45
CA LYS A 11 -14.45 -10.43 -25.75
C LYS A 11 -14.22 -11.94 -25.62
N SER A 12 -15.25 -12.73 -25.89
CA SER A 12 -15.22 -14.19 -25.83
C SER A 12 -14.79 -14.80 -27.17
N ASP A 13 -13.55 -14.58 -27.57
CA ASP A 13 -13.00 -15.26 -28.76
C ASP A 13 -11.65 -15.91 -28.42
N PHE A 14 -11.63 -16.77 -27.40
CA PHE A 14 -10.52 -17.70 -27.20
C PHE A 14 -10.94 -19.07 -27.75
N SER A 15 -10.72 -19.26 -29.05
CA SER A 15 -10.85 -20.57 -29.69
C SER A 15 -9.62 -21.41 -29.35
N VAL A 16 -9.73 -22.29 -28.35
CA VAL A 16 -8.75 -23.36 -28.15
C VAL A 16 -9.11 -24.50 -29.08
N SER A 17 -8.35 -24.64 -30.15
CA SER A 17 -8.39 -25.83 -30.98
C SER A 17 -7.70 -27.01 -30.28
N SER A 18 -8.38 -28.15 -30.38
CA SER A 18 -7.88 -29.53 -30.38
C SER A 18 -6.99 -30.01 -29.21
N SER A 19 -7.60 -30.75 -28.30
CA SER A 19 -7.39 -32.21 -28.26
C SER A 19 -8.44 -32.83 -27.33
N ARG A 20 -9.40 -33.58 -27.90
CA ARG A 20 -10.28 -34.46 -27.12
C ARG A 20 -9.43 -35.57 -26.52
N SER A 21 -9.07 -35.45 -25.24
CA SER A 21 -8.75 -36.64 -24.46
C SER A 21 -10.07 -37.23 -23.96
N LEU A 22 -10.35 -38.46 -24.36
CA LEU A 22 -11.51 -39.21 -23.89
C LEU A 22 -11.17 -39.71 -22.48
N VAL A 23 -11.36 -38.86 -21.48
CA VAL A 23 -11.16 -39.21 -20.08
C VAL A 23 -12.37 -40.05 -19.64
N LYS A 24 -12.13 -41.32 -19.32
CA LYS A 24 -13.12 -42.18 -18.66
C LYS A 24 -13.56 -41.53 -17.35
N ASN A 25 -14.85 -41.24 -17.24
CA ASN A 25 -15.46 -40.68 -16.03
C ASN A 25 -15.49 -41.74 -14.92
N SER A 26 -14.44 -41.80 -14.11
CA SER A 26 -14.55 -42.34 -12.75
C SER A 26 -15.11 -41.22 -11.88
N GLY A 27 -16.33 -41.43 -11.37
CA GLY A 27 -17.10 -40.48 -10.58
C GLY A 27 -16.38 -40.13 -9.29
N ASN A 28 -15.55 -39.09 -9.36
CA ASN A 28 -15.07 -38.39 -8.18
C ASN A 28 -15.68 -36.99 -8.23
N ASN A 29 -16.49 -36.69 -7.21
CA ASN A 29 -17.10 -35.39 -6.97
C ASN A 29 -16.00 -34.34 -6.74
N ARG A 30 -15.37 -33.88 -7.82
CA ARG A 30 -14.39 -32.80 -7.76
C ARG A 30 -15.17 -31.52 -7.51
N LYS A 31 -15.12 -31.03 -6.26
CA LYS A 31 -15.58 -29.69 -5.91
C LYS A 31 -14.92 -28.70 -6.87
N LEU A 32 -15.74 -28.02 -7.67
CA LEU A 32 -15.30 -26.90 -8.50
C LEU A 32 -14.89 -25.78 -7.56
N THR A 33 -13.61 -25.70 -7.22
CA THR A 33 -13.08 -24.57 -6.46
C THR A 33 -12.85 -23.40 -7.42
N PRO A 34 -13.48 -22.23 -7.20
CA PRO A 34 -13.25 -21.08 -8.07
C PRO A 34 -11.77 -20.69 -8.01
N HIS A 35 -11.16 -20.51 -9.17
CA HIS A 35 -9.78 -20.03 -9.28
C HIS A 35 -9.80 -18.51 -9.04
N ILE A 36 -9.63 -18.09 -7.79
CA ILE A 36 -9.62 -16.67 -7.42
C ILE A 36 -8.22 -16.12 -7.73
N ILE A 37 -8.08 -15.46 -8.87
CA ILE A 37 -6.86 -14.73 -9.24
C ILE A 37 -6.70 -13.56 -8.26
N GLY A 38 -5.52 -13.46 -7.63
CA GLY A 38 -5.21 -12.41 -6.65
C GLY A 38 -5.50 -12.78 -5.19
N ARG A 39 -5.92 -14.02 -4.90
CA ARG A 39 -6.09 -14.50 -3.51
C ARG A 39 -4.83 -14.31 -2.65
N ASP A 40 -3.66 -14.48 -3.25
CA ASP A 40 -2.36 -14.33 -2.59
C ASP A 40 -1.66 -13.02 -2.96
N TYR A 41 -2.37 -12.11 -3.63
CA TYR A 41 -1.82 -10.80 -3.95
C TYR A 41 -1.63 -10.00 -2.67
N ARG A 42 -0.36 -9.80 -2.31
CA ARG A 42 0.05 -8.89 -1.24
C ARG A 42 0.93 -7.82 -1.85
N ILE A 43 0.63 -6.57 -1.53
CA ILE A 43 1.53 -5.45 -1.84
C ILE A 43 2.81 -5.70 -1.06
N ARG A 44 3.89 -6.06 -1.76
CA ARG A 44 5.22 -6.14 -1.16
C ARG A 44 5.67 -4.70 -0.92
N SER A 45 5.60 -4.24 0.33
CA SER A 45 6.39 -3.06 0.71
C SER A 45 7.86 -3.45 0.61
N GLU A 46 8.67 -2.65 -0.07
CA GLU A 46 10.11 -2.85 -0.27
C GLU A 46 10.93 -2.81 1.03
N SER A 47 10.29 -2.76 2.20
CA SER A 47 10.95 -2.95 3.49
C SER A 47 11.02 -4.44 3.81
N ASP A 48 12.11 -5.08 3.42
CA ASP A 48 12.46 -6.43 3.85
C ASP A 48 12.39 -6.55 5.38
N PRO A 49 11.69 -7.57 5.93
CA PRO A 49 11.60 -7.78 7.38
C PRO A 49 12.82 -8.48 7.98
N ASP A 50 13.81 -8.90 7.18
CA ASP A 50 14.93 -9.73 7.65
C ASP A 50 16.15 -8.94 8.15
N VAL A 51 16.10 -7.60 8.10
CA VAL A 51 17.13 -6.79 8.74
C VAL A 51 16.71 -6.49 10.17
N ARG A 52 17.28 -7.22 11.12
CA ARG A 52 17.30 -6.84 12.54
C ARG A 52 18.14 -5.57 12.70
N THR A 53 17.63 -4.43 12.25
CA THR A 53 18.31 -3.16 12.45
C THR A 53 17.76 -2.47 13.68
N ASP A 54 18.60 -2.46 14.70
CA ASP A 54 18.55 -1.54 15.83
C ASP A 54 18.19 -0.13 15.32
N ARG A 55 16.99 0.36 15.68
CA ARG A 55 16.47 1.71 15.37
C ARG A 55 16.76 2.26 13.95
N GLN A 56 16.32 1.57 12.89
CA GLN A 56 16.25 2.22 11.58
C GLN A 56 15.14 3.28 11.58
N TYR A 57 15.54 4.55 11.70
CA TYR A 57 14.62 5.68 11.56
C TYR A 57 14.15 5.78 10.11
N ARG A 58 12.89 5.40 9.86
CA ARG A 58 12.29 5.49 8.52
C ARG A 58 12.04 6.94 8.14
N THR A 59 12.23 7.24 6.85
CA THR A 59 11.79 8.52 6.28
C THR A 59 10.30 8.70 6.51
N HIS A 60 9.90 9.79 7.15
CA HIS A 60 8.51 10.09 7.46
C HIS A 60 8.22 11.58 7.43
N TRP A 61 6.94 11.92 7.22
CA TRP A 61 6.46 13.28 7.36
C TRP A 61 6.25 13.62 8.83
N ARG A 62 6.90 14.68 9.30
CA ARG A 62 6.57 15.30 10.58
C ARG A 62 5.54 16.40 10.34
N ARG A 63 4.40 16.31 11.04
CA ARG A 63 3.30 17.28 10.92
C ARG A 63 3.73 18.66 11.41
N GLY A 64 3.19 19.70 10.79
CA GLY A 64 3.31 21.07 11.25
C GLY A 64 2.51 21.32 12.54
N PHE A 65 2.94 22.30 13.33
CA PHE A 65 2.33 22.64 14.62
C PHE A 65 2.65 24.07 15.05
N TYR A 66 1.83 24.64 15.94
CA TYR A 66 2.11 25.92 16.57
C TYR A 66 3.14 25.77 17.70
N ARG A 67 4.11 26.67 17.77
CA ARG A 67 5.14 26.71 18.83
C ARG A 67 5.27 28.12 19.39
N TRP A 68 5.36 28.23 20.72
CA TRP A 68 5.81 29.45 21.37
C TRP A 68 7.33 29.59 21.26
N GLN A 69 7.79 30.53 20.44
CA GLN A 69 9.22 30.80 20.24
C GLN A 69 9.66 31.98 21.12
N PRO A 70 10.67 31.80 21.99
CA PRO A 70 11.26 32.90 22.72
C PRO A 70 12.04 33.81 21.77
N TYR A 71 12.00 35.12 22.03
CA TYR A 71 12.79 36.12 21.33
C TYR A 71 13.15 37.28 22.26
N GLY A 72 14.10 38.12 21.85
CA GLY A 72 14.56 39.25 22.65
C GLY A 72 15.70 38.87 23.62
N PRO A 73 15.92 39.67 24.68
CA PRO A 73 17.02 39.50 25.61
C PRO A 73 17.01 38.14 26.32
N ARG A 74 18.20 37.57 26.52
CA ARG A 74 18.36 36.22 27.11
C ARG A 74 17.83 36.12 28.54
N GLU A 75 17.87 37.22 29.29
CA GLU A 75 17.50 37.27 30.71
C GLU A 75 15.98 37.27 30.92
N ARG A 76 15.22 37.92 30.02
CA ARG A 76 13.76 38.00 30.05
C ARG A 76 13.21 37.97 28.62
N PRO A 77 13.13 36.78 28.00
CA PRO A 77 12.65 36.66 26.64
C PRO A 77 11.13 36.76 26.59
N ASP A 78 10.63 37.59 25.67
CA ASP A 78 9.23 37.56 25.24
C ASP A 78 8.96 36.34 24.37
N ARG A 79 7.69 36.00 24.16
CA ARG A 79 7.29 34.82 23.37
C ARG A 79 6.32 35.21 22.26
N LYS A 80 6.59 34.72 21.06
CA LYS A 80 5.67 34.82 19.92
C LYS A 80 5.19 33.44 19.52
N LEU A 81 3.91 33.34 19.17
CA LEU A 81 3.36 32.11 18.60
C LEU A 81 3.73 32.05 17.12
N ILE A 82 4.34 30.95 16.69
CA ILE A 82 4.70 30.72 15.29
C ILE A 82 4.12 29.40 14.80
N TRP A 83 3.83 29.32 13.50
CA TRP A 83 3.55 28.06 12.82
C TRP A 83 4.86 27.44 12.33
N ILE A 84 5.10 26.18 12.67
CA ILE A 84 6.19 25.39 12.11
C ILE A 84 5.62 24.52 11.00
N GLU A 85 6.18 24.65 9.81
CA GLU A 85 5.75 23.91 8.63
C GLU A 85 6.04 22.41 8.75
N PRO A 86 5.20 21.55 8.13
CA PRO A 86 5.49 20.13 8.03
C PRO A 86 6.77 19.90 7.23
N VAL A 87 7.58 18.94 7.65
CA VAL A 87 8.87 18.62 7.01
C VAL A 87 9.04 17.12 6.81
N LEU A 88 9.74 16.75 5.74
CA LEU A 88 10.20 15.39 5.54
C LEU A 88 11.43 15.15 6.41
N VAL A 89 11.39 14.11 7.24
CA VAL A 89 12.50 13.73 8.13
C VAL A 89 13.05 12.41 7.64
N ASN A 90 14.35 12.40 7.35
CA ASN A 90 15.14 11.19 7.18
C ASN A 90 15.91 10.98 8.49
N GLY A 91 16.08 9.74 8.95
CA GLY A 91 16.89 9.46 10.14
C GLY A 91 18.02 8.49 9.88
#